data_AF-Q90ZU4-F1
#
_entry.id   AF-Q90ZU4-F1
#
_cell.length_a   1.000
_cell.length_b   1.000
_cell.length_c   1.000
_cell.angle_alpha   90.00
_cell.angle_beta   90.00
_cell.angle_gamma   90.00
#
_symmetry.space_group_name_H-M   'P 1'
#
loop_
_entity.id
_entity.type
_entity.pdbx_description
1 polymer ?
#
loop_
_entity_poly.entity_id
_entity_poly.type
_entity_poly.pdbx_seq_one_letter_code
_entity_poly.pdbx_strand_id
1 'polypeptide(L)' 'APGKGILAADESTGTMGKRLQKINVENNEENRRYFRDLLFSCGESMSNSVGGIIFFHE' A
#
# COMPACT_ATOMS: atom_id res chain seq x y z
N ALA A 1 -9.50 4.39 -17.12
CA ALA A 1 -10.82 3.94 -17.60
C ALA A 1 -11.91 4.57 -16.74
N PRO A 2 -13.13 4.82 -17.26
CA PRO A 2 -14.22 5.33 -16.46
C PRO A 2 -14.42 4.51 -15.18
N GLY A 3 -14.49 5.16 -14.03
CA GLY A 3 -14.70 4.50 -12.73
C GLY A 3 -13.46 3.97 -12.00
N LYS A 4 -12.26 4.04 -12.58
CA LYS A 4 -11.00 3.63 -11.92
C LYS A 4 -10.23 4.81 -11.32
N GLY A 5 -9.75 4.66 -10.09
CA GLY A 5 -8.94 5.63 -9.36
C GLY A 5 -7.44 5.28 -9.29
N ILE A 6 -6.71 5.97 -8.43
CA ILE A 6 -5.28 5.74 -8.17
C ILE A 6 -5.10 5.31 -6.71
N LEU A 7 -4.35 4.23 -6.50
CA LEU A 7 -3.87 3.86 -5.16
C LEU A 7 -2.51 4.52 -4.92
N ALA A 8 -2.48 5.52 -4.04
CA ALA A 8 -1.23 6.11 -3.57
C ALA A 8 -0.64 5.23 -2.47
N ALA A 9 0.28 4.34 -2.86
CA ALA A 9 1.07 3.49 -1.96
C ALA A 9 2.52 4.00 -1.93
N ASP A 10 2.71 5.30 -1.83
CA ASP A 10 4.01 5.98 -1.89
C ASP A 10 4.46 6.52 -0.52
N GLU A 11 3.94 5.95 0.58
CA GLU A 11 4.38 6.35 1.90
C GLU A 11 5.87 6.04 2.12
N SER A 12 6.62 7.08 2.48
CA SER A 12 8.01 6.95 2.93
C SER A 12 8.14 6.05 4.16
N THR A 13 9.35 5.57 4.44
CA THR A 13 9.66 4.72 5.61
C THR A 13 9.17 5.32 6.93
N GLY A 14 9.28 6.64 7.10
CA GLY A 14 8.81 7.34 8.31
C GLY A 14 7.28 7.42 8.40
N THR A 15 6.60 7.71 7.30
CA THR A 15 5.13 7.74 7.27
C THR A 15 4.54 6.35 7.48
N MET A 16 5.11 5.33 6.82
CA MET A 16 4.69 3.95 6.97
C MET A 16 4.91 3.44 8.40
N GLY A 17 6.03 3.82 9.03
CA GLY A 17 6.30 3.52 10.43
C GLY A 17 5.22 4.03 11.38
N LYS A 18 4.75 5.27 11.20
CA LYS A 18 3.62 5.81 11.99
C LYS A 18 2.33 5.02 11.78
N ARG A 19 2.10 4.47 10.58
CA ARG A 19 0.93 3.65 10.28
C ARG A 19 1.01 2.28 10.96
N LEU A 20 2.15 1.60 10.88
CA LEU A 20 2.39 0.31 11.54
C LEU A 20 2.35 0.42 13.07
N GLN A 21 2.91 1.50 13.64
CA GLN A 21 2.91 1.72 15.08
C GLN A 21 1.49 1.83 15.65
N LYS A 22 0.54 2.42 14.90
CA LYS A 22 -0.88 2.51 15.34
C LYS A 22 -1.54 1.15 15.53
N ILE A 23 -1.00 0.11 14.89
CA ILE A 23 -1.48 -1.27 14.99
C ILE A 23 -0.47 -2.19 15.72
N ASN A 24 0.50 -1.60 16.43
CA ASN A 24 1.55 -2.31 17.18
C ASN A 24 2.41 -3.27 16.32
N VAL A 25 2.63 -2.94 15.05
CA VAL A 25 3.51 -3.68 14.15
C VAL A 25 4.86 -2.97 14.03
N GLU A 26 5.95 -3.74 14.06
CA GLU A 26 7.31 -3.22 13.91
C GLU A 26 7.54 -2.64 12.50
N ASN A 27 8.25 -1.52 12.41
CA ASN A 27 8.62 -0.90 11.13
C ASN A 27 9.91 -1.51 10.53
N ASN A 28 9.83 -2.75 10.09
CA ASN A 28 10.88 -3.41 9.31
C ASN A 28 10.47 -3.56 7.83
N GLU A 29 11.42 -3.85 6.95
CA GLU A 29 11.20 -3.96 5.50
C GLU A 29 10.17 -5.05 5.15
N GLU A 30 10.24 -6.20 5.83
CA GLU A 30 9.34 -7.30 5.58
C GLU A 30 7.87 -6.93 5.89
N ASN A 31 7.61 -6.23 6.99
CA ASN A 31 6.28 -5.77 7.35
C ASN A 31 5.75 -4.70 6.38
N ARG A 32 6.62 -3.82 5.88
CA ARG A 32 6.24 -2.85 4.83
C ARG A 32 5.92 -3.57 3.52
N ARG A 33 6.70 -4.58 3.14
CA ARG A 33 6.43 -5.43 1.98
C ARG A 33 5.09 -6.16 2.13
N TYR A 34 4.83 -6.82 3.27
CA TYR A 34 3.56 -7.49 3.52
C TYR A 34 2.37 -6.54 3.49
N PHE A 35 2.51 -5.34 4.05
CA PHE A 35 1.44 -4.34 3.99
C PHE A 35 1.11 -3.95 2.54
N ARG A 36 2.11 -3.72 1.69
CA ARG A 36 1.91 -3.42 0.27
C ARG A 36 1.30 -4.62 -0.48
N ASP A 37 1.80 -5.81 -0.24
CA ASP A 37 1.29 -7.05 -0.84
C ASP A 37 -0.19 -7.29 -0.48
N LEU A 38 -0.56 -6.99 0.78
CA LEU A 38 -1.95 -7.04 1.23
C LEU A 38 -2.86 -6.10 0.44
N LEU A 39 -2.41 -4.87 0.14
CA LEU A 39 -3.18 -3.92 -0.67
C LEU A 39 -3.42 -4.43 -2.10
N PHE A 40 -2.51 -5.25 -2.63
CA PHE A 40 -2.57 -5.75 -4.00
C PHE A 40 -3.27 -7.10 -4.12
N SER A 41 -3.43 -7.84 -3.01
CA SER A 41 -4.07 -9.16 -2.98
C SER A 41 -5.60 -9.12 -2.91
N CYS A 42 -6.23 -7.96 -3.04
CA CYS A 42 -7.70 -7.79 -3.02
C CYS A 42 -8.45 -8.33 -4.27
N GLY A 43 -7.79 -9.08 -5.16
CA GLY A 43 -8.42 -9.77 -6.28
C GLY A 43 -9.13 -8.85 -7.28
N GLU A 44 -10.34 -9.22 -7.72
CA GLU A 44 -11.10 -8.50 -8.75
C GLU A 44 -11.43 -7.05 -8.38
N SER A 45 -11.59 -6.74 -7.09
CA SER A 45 -11.85 -5.38 -6.62
C SER A 45 -10.70 -4.43 -6.96
N MET A 46 -9.47 -4.93 -6.94
CA MET A 46 -8.28 -4.16 -7.29
C MET A 46 -8.28 -3.80 -8.78
N SER A 47 -8.52 -4.78 -9.66
CA SER A 47 -8.52 -4.56 -11.11
C SER A 47 -9.70 -3.70 -11.58
N ASN A 48 -10.86 -3.80 -10.92
CA ASN A 48 -12.06 -3.05 -11.26
C ASN A 48 -12.02 -1.60 -10.79
N SER A 49 -11.31 -1.31 -9.69
CA SER A 49 -11.35 0.01 -9.03
C SER A 49 -10.05 0.81 -9.18
N VAL A 50 -8.91 0.16 -9.40
CA VAL A 50 -7.60 0.82 -9.45
C VAL A 50 -7.05 0.80 -10.87
N GLY A 51 -6.80 1.99 -11.41
CA GLY A 51 -6.22 2.20 -12.74
C GLY A 51 -4.73 2.54 -12.72
N GLY A 52 -4.17 2.83 -11.55
CA GLY A 52 -2.75 3.12 -11.38
C GLY A 52 -2.34 3.08 -9.90
N ILE A 53 -1.05 2.85 -9.67
CA ILE A 53 -0.46 2.77 -8.33
C ILE A 53 0.78 3.68 -8.32
N ILE A 54 0.93 4.47 -7.28
CA ILE A 54 2.15 5.27 -7.04
C ILE A 54 2.98 4.52 -6.00
N PHE A 55 4.26 4.31 -6.30
CA PHE A 55 5.21 3.62 -5.43
C PHE A 55 6.24 4.58 -4.85
N PHE A 56 6.67 4.28 -3.63
CA PHE A 56 7.85 4.87 -3.03
C PHE A 56 9.10 4.06 -3.44
N HIS A 57 10.23 4.76 -3.63
CA HIS A 57 11.52 4.10 -3.78
C HIS A 57 12.04 3.74 -2.38
N GLU A 58 11.93 2.47 -2.01
CA GLU A 58 12.33 1.94 -0.71
C GLU A 58 13.84 1.72 -0.59
#